data_AF-A0A6J5TDZ0-F1
#
_entry.id   AF-A0A6J5TDZ0-F1
#
_cell.length_a   1.000
_cell.length_b   1.000
_cell.length_c   1.000
_cell.angle_alpha   90.00
_cell.angle_beta   90.00
_cell.angle_gamma   90.00
#
_symmetry.space_group_name_H-M   'P 1'
#
loop_
_entity.id
_entity.type
_entity.pdbx_description
1 polymer ?
#
loop_
_entity_poly.entity_id
_entity_poly.type
_entity_poly.pdbx_seq_one_letter_code
_entity_poly.pdbx_strand_id
1 'polypeptide(L)'
;MRSGTCAVQQTLTAEAASVLKHSLSLARRRGHAQVTPLHVAATLLSSRTSLLRRACLKSQPHQTSHPLQCRALELCFNVALNRLPTTPGPLLHGQPSLSNALIAALKRAQAHQRRGCIEQQQQQPL
;
A
#
# COMPACT_ATOMS: atom_id res chain seq x y z
N MET A 1 -6.33 -20.21 11.75
CA MET A 1 -6.84 -19.55 10.52
C MET A 1 -5.71 -18.89 9.69
N ARG A 2 -4.67 -19.64 9.27
CA ARG A 2 -3.49 -19.12 8.53
C ARG A 2 -3.62 -19.14 6.99
N SER A 3 -4.66 -19.74 6.42
CA SER A 3 -4.76 -19.96 4.97
C SER A 3 -5.04 -18.70 4.14
N GLY A 4 -5.56 -17.63 4.74
CA GLY A 4 -5.93 -16.41 4.02
C GLY A 4 -4.77 -15.54 3.55
N THR A 5 -3.59 -15.63 4.18
CA THR A 5 -2.44 -14.78 3.83
C THR A 5 -1.60 -15.35 2.68
N CYS A 6 -1.51 -16.68 2.55
CA CYS A 6 -0.82 -17.32 1.42
C CYS A 6 -1.56 -17.10 0.10
N ALA A 7 -2.90 -17.25 0.09
CA ALA A 7 -3.72 -17.02 -1.10
C ALA A 7 -3.66 -15.56 -1.59
N VAL A 8 -3.44 -14.60 -0.69
CA VAL A 8 -3.28 -13.20 -1.07
C VAL A 8 -1.96 -12.96 -1.81
N GLN A 9 -0.87 -13.57 -1.38
CA GLN A 9 0.45 -13.37 -1.99
C GLN A 9 0.58 -14.03 -3.37
N GLN A 10 -0.11 -15.13 -3.62
CA GLN A 10 -0.03 -15.89 -4.88
C GLN A 10 -0.68 -15.20 -6.08
N THR A 11 -1.44 -14.12 -5.88
CA THR A 11 -2.12 -13.38 -6.97
C THR A 11 -1.57 -11.96 -7.16
N LEU A 12 -0.55 -11.57 -6.41
CA LEU A 12 0.02 -10.23 -6.54
C LEU A 12 0.92 -10.13 -7.76
N THR A 13 0.87 -9.00 -8.45
CA THR A 13 1.89 -8.65 -9.44
C THR A 13 3.25 -8.51 -8.76
N ALA A 14 4.34 -8.71 -9.51
CA ALA A 14 5.70 -8.55 -8.99
C ALA A 14 5.93 -7.14 -8.39
N GLU A 15 5.36 -6.11 -9.02
CA GLU A 15 5.41 -4.73 -8.52
C GLU A 15 4.69 -4.57 -7.18
N ALA A 16 3.47 -5.13 -7.06
CA ALA A 16 2.70 -5.05 -5.82
C ALA A 16 3.39 -5.81 -4.67
N ALA A 17 3.99 -6.97 -4.97
CA ALA A 17 4.80 -7.73 -4.01
C ALA A 17 6.03 -6.93 -3.55
N SER A 18 6.72 -6.24 -4.48
CA SER A 18 7.84 -5.36 -4.16
C SER A 18 7.44 -4.21 -3.23
N VAL A 19 6.31 -3.54 -3.51
CA VAL A 19 5.77 -2.48 -2.64
C VAL A 19 5.48 -3.00 -1.23
N LEU A 20 4.90 -4.20 -1.08
CA LEU A 20 4.67 -4.79 0.24
C LEU A 20 5.98 -5.11 0.97
N LYS A 21 7.01 -5.60 0.26
CA LYS A 21 8.34 -5.86 0.83
C LYS A 21 9.01 -4.57 1.33
N HIS A 22 8.91 -3.50 0.56
CA HIS A 22 9.39 -2.18 0.98
C HIS A 22 8.61 -1.63 2.18
N SER A 23 7.29 -1.84 2.21
CA SER A 23 6.42 -1.44 3.32
C SER A 23 6.76 -2.19 4.62
N LEU A 24 7.07 -3.49 4.51
CA LEU A 24 7.53 -4.33 5.62
C LEU A 24 8.87 -3.83 6.17
N SER A 25 9.79 -3.48 5.28
CA SER A 25 11.09 -2.89 5.65
C SER A 25 10.91 -1.54 6.34
N LEU A 26 9.96 -0.72 5.88
CA LEU A 26 9.61 0.56 6.51
C LEU A 26 9.05 0.37 7.92
N ALA A 27 8.11 -0.55 8.11
CA ALA A 27 7.53 -0.86 9.43
C ALA A 27 8.62 -1.32 10.41
N ARG A 28 9.52 -2.20 9.97
CA ARG A 28 10.63 -2.68 10.79
C ARG A 28 11.58 -1.55 11.21
N ARG A 29 12.01 -0.70 10.27
CA ARG A 29 12.91 0.44 10.58
C ARG A 29 12.29 1.42 11.57
N ARG A 30 10.96 1.51 11.61
CA ARG A 30 10.23 2.36 12.55
C ARG A 30 9.84 1.67 13.87
N GLY A 31 10.21 0.40 14.06
CA GLY A 31 9.85 -0.34 15.27
C GLY A 31 8.34 -0.61 15.41
N HIS A 32 7.63 -0.70 14.27
CA HIS A 32 6.19 -1.00 14.26
C HIS A 32 5.95 -2.52 14.16
N ALA A 33 5.10 -3.05 15.05
CA ALA A 33 4.76 -4.47 15.08
C ALA A 33 3.93 -4.96 13.87
N GLN A 34 3.28 -4.04 13.16
CA GLN A 34 2.38 -4.33 12.05
C GLN A 34 2.65 -3.45 10.81
N VAL A 35 2.54 -4.06 9.63
CA VAL A 35 2.39 -3.34 8.37
C VAL A 35 0.92 -2.96 8.19
N THR A 36 0.67 -1.66 8.08
CA THR A 36 -0.67 -1.07 7.92
C THR A 36 -0.84 -0.48 6.51
N PRO A 37 -2.08 -0.17 6.08
CA PRO A 37 -2.29 0.53 4.80
C PRO A 37 -1.50 1.84 4.67
N LEU A 38 -1.23 2.52 5.79
CA LEU A 38 -0.42 3.74 5.82
C LEU A 38 1.03 3.50 5.36
N HIS A 39 1.63 2.36 5.73
CA HIS A 39 2.98 2.00 5.25
C HIS A 39 3.01 1.77 3.73
N VAL A 40 1.95 1.16 3.20
CA VAL A 40 1.80 0.91 1.75
C VAL A 40 1.58 2.22 1.01
N ALA A 41 0.71 3.09 1.51
CA ALA A 41 0.45 4.40 0.93
C ALA A 41 1.73 5.27 0.91
N ALA A 42 2.48 5.31 2.02
CA ALA A 42 3.76 6.01 2.08
C ALA A 42 4.77 5.45 1.08
N THR A 43 4.92 4.13 1.03
CA THR A 43 5.85 3.46 0.08
C THR A 43 5.49 3.76 -1.37
N LEU A 44 4.21 3.70 -1.73
CA LEU A 44 3.75 4.04 -3.07
C LEU A 44 4.04 5.52 -3.37
N LEU A 45 3.74 6.43 -2.45
CA LEU A 45 3.90 7.87 -2.70
C LEU A 45 5.38 8.31 -2.78
N SER A 46 6.29 7.64 -2.09
CA SER A 46 7.73 7.96 -2.13
C SER A 46 8.39 7.71 -3.49
N SER A 47 7.80 6.87 -4.35
CA SER A 47 8.26 6.76 -5.74
C SER A 47 7.64 7.87 -6.60
N ARG A 48 8.50 8.67 -7.25
CA ARG A 48 8.05 9.77 -8.12
C ARG A 48 7.23 9.30 -9.31
N THR A 49 7.41 8.06 -9.75
CA THR A 49 6.74 7.44 -10.90
C THR A 49 5.54 6.58 -10.50
N SER A 50 5.17 6.54 -9.22
CA SER A 50 4.10 5.67 -8.77
C SER A 50 2.74 6.06 -9.34
N LEU A 51 1.90 5.04 -9.55
CA LEU A 51 0.51 5.22 -9.95
C LEU A 51 -0.27 6.05 -8.93
N LEU A 52 0.01 5.90 -7.63
CA LEU A 52 -0.65 6.68 -6.58
C LEU A 52 -0.39 8.18 -6.76
N ARG A 53 0.87 8.57 -7.01
CA ARG A 53 1.21 9.98 -7.21
C ARG A 53 0.54 10.56 -8.45
N ARG A 54 0.52 9.81 -9.56
CA ARG A 54 -0.17 10.18 -10.80
C ARG A 54 -1.69 10.30 -10.58
N ALA A 55 -2.28 9.36 -9.84
CA ALA A 55 -3.70 9.39 -9.51
C ALA A 55 -4.06 10.60 -8.65
N CYS A 56 -3.25 10.92 -7.63
CA CYS A 56 -3.44 12.12 -6.81
C CYS A 56 -3.40 13.42 -7.63
N LEU A 57 -2.51 13.51 -8.62
CA LEU A 57 -2.44 14.69 -9.51
C LEU A 57 -3.66 14.78 -10.43
N LYS A 58 -4.15 13.63 -10.94
CA LYS A 58 -5.33 13.56 -11.83
C LYS A 58 -6.65 13.80 -11.11
N SER A 59 -6.76 13.43 -9.83
CA SER A 59 -8.01 13.54 -9.07
C SER A 59 -8.35 14.96 -8.63
N GLN A 60 -7.47 15.94 -8.89
CA GLN A 60 -7.68 17.33 -8.51
C GLN A 60 -8.41 18.07 -9.64
N PRO A 61 -9.65 18.56 -9.39
CA PRO A 61 -10.48 19.19 -10.42
C PRO A 61 -10.03 20.61 -10.82
N HIS A 62 -9.06 21.19 -10.11
CA HIS A 62 -8.56 22.54 -10.39
C HIS A 62 -7.09 22.48 -10.80
N GLN A 63 -6.71 23.19 -11.87
CA GLN A 63 -5.35 23.18 -12.46
C GLN A 63 -4.23 23.70 -11.54
N THR A 64 -4.50 23.94 -10.26
CA THR A 64 -3.53 24.38 -9.25
C THR A 64 -2.93 23.20 -8.47
N SER A 65 -2.97 21.98 -9.03
CA SER A 65 -2.33 20.76 -8.53
C SER A 65 -0.81 20.89 -8.49
N HIS A 66 -0.31 21.70 -7.57
CA HIS A 66 1.09 22.00 -7.44
C HIS A 66 1.83 20.74 -6.96
N PRO A 67 3.07 20.47 -7.43
CA PRO A 67 3.95 19.42 -6.90
C PRO A 67 4.03 19.35 -5.35
N LEU A 68 3.70 20.46 -4.68
CA LEU A 68 3.66 20.62 -3.23
C LEU A 68 2.56 19.79 -2.56
N GLN A 69 1.44 19.47 -3.22
CA GLN A 69 0.37 18.68 -2.59
C GLN A 69 0.79 17.22 -2.36
N CYS A 70 1.45 16.59 -3.34
CA CYS A 70 2.02 15.26 -3.14
C CYS A 70 3.09 15.27 -2.04
N ARG A 71 3.86 16.37 -1.95
CA ARG A 71 4.85 16.55 -0.89
C ARG A 71 4.19 16.73 0.48
N ALA A 72 3.11 17.50 0.57
CA ALA A 72 2.32 17.65 1.78
C ALA A 72 1.73 16.31 2.23
N LEU A 73 1.19 15.52 1.31
CA LEU A 73 0.68 14.18 1.61
C LEU A 73 1.79 13.23 2.11
N GLU A 74 2.97 13.28 1.50
CA GLU A 74 4.15 12.54 1.98
C GLU A 74 4.53 12.95 3.41
N LEU A 75 4.49 14.24 3.73
CA LEU A 75 4.72 14.73 5.09
C LEU A 75 3.63 14.24 6.05
N CYS A 76 2.36 14.33 5.69
CA CYS A 76 1.24 13.86 6.50
C CYS A 76 1.38 12.36 6.82
N PHE A 77 1.76 11.55 5.85
CA PHE A 77 2.00 10.12 6.08
C PHE A 77 3.16 9.87 7.03
N ASN A 78 4.26 10.62 6.91
CA ASN A 78 5.40 10.49 7.82
C ASN A 78 5.03 10.91 9.25
N VAL A 79 4.29 12.01 9.41
CA VAL A 79 3.78 12.44 10.72
C VAL A 79 2.88 11.37 11.32
N ALA A 80 1.91 10.86 10.55
CA ALA A 80 1.01 9.80 11.01
C ALA A 80 1.76 8.52 11.38
N LEU A 81 2.81 8.15 10.63
CA LEU A 81 3.66 7.00 10.94
C LEU A 81 4.44 7.19 12.24
N ASN A 82 4.92 8.42 12.53
CA ASN A 82 5.59 8.72 13.79
C ASN A 82 4.65 8.74 15.01
N ARG A 83 3.33 8.79 14.80
CA ARG A 83 2.32 8.72 15.86
C ARG A 83 1.88 7.29 16.18
N LEU A 84 2.31 6.30 15.40
CA LEU A 84 1.94 4.91 15.66
C LEU A 84 2.66 4.38 16.91
N PRO A 85 2.04 3.45 17.66
CA PRO A 85 2.72 2.79 18.77
C PRO A 85 3.97 2.05 18.29
N THR A 86 5.11 2.42 18.85
CA THR A 86 6.38 1.71 18.67
C THR A 86 6.50 0.64 19.74
N THR A 87 7.03 -0.53 19.40
CA THR A 87 7.32 -1.57 20.39
C THR A 87 8.78 -1.43 20.83
N PRO A 88 9.09 -0.87 22.01
CA PRO A 88 10.47 -0.73 22.47
C PRO A 88 11.01 -2.10 22.90
N GLY A 89 12.12 -2.54 22.30
CA GLY A 89 12.83 -3.72 22.81
C GLY A 89 13.84 -4.34 21.83
N PRO A 90 15.01 -4.82 22.30
CA PRO A 90 16.03 -5.47 21.45
C PRO A 90 15.67 -6.88 20.95
N LEU A 91 14.44 -7.39 21.17
CA LEU A 91 14.19 -8.84 21.13
C LEU A 91 13.07 -9.32 20.20
N LEU A 92 12.40 -8.45 19.46
CA LEU A 92 11.49 -8.92 18.41
C LEU A 92 12.21 -8.91 17.06
N HIS A 93 13.08 -9.91 16.86
CA HIS A 93 13.59 -10.35 15.55
C HIS A 93 12.46 -10.87 14.61
N GLY A 94 11.19 -10.61 14.94
CA GLY A 94 10.03 -11.02 14.17
C GLY A 94 9.77 -10.10 12.98
N GLN A 95 9.34 -10.70 11.87
CA GLN A 95 8.81 -9.95 10.74
C GLN A 95 7.51 -9.25 11.18
N PRO A 96 7.33 -7.93 10.92
CA PRO A 96 6.06 -7.27 11.18
C PRO A 96 4.90 -8.01 10.50
N SER A 97 3.82 -8.21 11.25
CA SER A 97 2.63 -8.90 10.72
C SER A 97 1.78 -7.95 9.87
N LEU A 98 0.91 -8.48 8.99
CA LEU A 98 -0.03 -7.65 8.24
C LEU A 98 -1.22 -7.27 9.14
N SER A 99 -1.61 -5.99 9.15
CA SER A 99 -2.80 -5.57 9.88
C SER A 99 -4.09 -6.05 9.21
N ASN A 100 -5.16 -6.20 9.98
CA ASN A 100 -6.48 -6.60 9.45
C ASN A 100 -6.98 -5.65 8.36
N ALA A 101 -6.74 -4.34 8.52
CA ALA A 101 -7.11 -3.33 7.53
C ALA A 101 -6.34 -3.53 6.21
N LEU A 102 -5.05 -3.90 6.27
CA LEU A 102 -4.26 -4.20 5.08
C LEU A 102 -4.72 -5.50 4.40
N ILE A 103 -4.98 -6.56 5.18
CA ILE A 103 -5.53 -7.81 4.66
C ILE A 103 -6.87 -7.55 3.95
N ALA A 104 -7.75 -6.75 4.54
CA ALA A 104 -9.03 -6.37 3.94
C ALA A 104 -8.83 -5.56 2.64
N ALA A 105 -7.88 -4.62 2.62
CA ALA A 105 -7.55 -3.87 1.41
C ALA A 105 -7.02 -4.77 0.29
N LEU A 106 -6.15 -5.73 0.59
CA LEU A 106 -5.63 -6.69 -0.39
C LEU A 106 -6.74 -7.60 -0.93
N LYS A 107 -7.62 -8.11 -0.06
CA LYS A 107 -8.78 -8.90 -0.49
C LYS A 107 -9.71 -8.10 -1.41
N ARG A 108 -9.94 -6.81 -1.12
CA ARG A 108 -10.70 -5.92 -2.01
C ARG A 108 -9.99 -5.73 -3.35
N ALA A 109 -8.68 -5.48 -3.35
CA ALA A 109 -7.90 -5.36 -4.59
C ALA A 109 -7.98 -6.62 -5.46
N GLN A 110 -7.88 -7.80 -4.85
CA GLN A 110 -8.07 -9.08 -5.55
C GLN A 110 -9.48 -9.24 -6.13
N ALA A 111 -10.52 -8.84 -5.37
CA ALA A 111 -11.88 -8.85 -5.88
C ALA A 111 -12.08 -7.90 -7.07
N HIS A 112 -11.46 -6.71 -7.03
CA HIS A 112 -11.46 -5.77 -8.15
C HIS A 112 -10.74 -6.33 -9.38
N GLN A 113 -9.60 -7.00 -9.22
CA GLN A 113 -8.88 -7.63 -10.32
C GLN A 113 -9.74 -8.70 -11.03
N ARG A 114 -10.48 -9.52 -10.26
CA ARG A 114 -11.39 -10.52 -10.86
C ARG A 114 -12.52 -9.88 -11.66
N ARG A 115 -13.08 -8.76 -11.19
CA ARG A 115 -14.14 -8.02 -11.91
C ARG A 115 -13.61 -7.37 -13.19
N GLY A 116 -12.44 -6.73 -13.14
CA GLY A 116 -11.82 -6.11 -14.32
C GLY A 116 -11.44 -7.10 -15.42
N CYS A 117 -11.09 -8.34 -15.05
CA CYS A 117 -10.87 -9.42 -16.01
C CYS A 117 -12.15 -9.75 -16.82
N ILE A 118 -13.30 -9.79 -16.15
CA ILE A 118 -14.59 -10.10 -16.77
C ILE A 118 -15.05 -8.97 -17.70
N GLU A 119 -14.90 -7.70 -17.29
CA GLU A 119 -15.22 -6.56 -18.16
C GLU A 119 -14.31 -6.48 -19.40
N GLN A 120 -13.02 -6.81 -19.29
CA GLN A 120 -12.13 -6.84 -20.46
C GLN A 120 -12.47 -7.96 -21.45
N GLN A 121 -12.99 -9.10 -20.99
CA GLN A 121 -13.50 -10.15 -21.88
C GLN A 121 -14.79 -9.75 -22.62
N GLN A 122 -15.62 -8.85 -22.07
CA GLN A 122 -16.84 -8.38 -22.74
C GLN A 122 -16.59 -7.27 -23.78
N GLN A 123 -15.42 -6.63 -23.80
CA GLN A 123 -15.10 -5.54 -24.73
C GLN A 123 -14.28 -5.98 -25.95
N GLN A 124 -14.09 -7.28 -26.16
CA GLN A 124 -13.45 -7.78 -27.38
C GLN A 124 -14.48 -7.76 -28.53
N PRO A 125 -14.32 -6.90 -29.57
CA PRO A 125 -15.22 -6.93 -30.70
C PRO A 125 -14.99 -8.21 -31.50
N LEU A 126 -16.08 -8.79 -32.01
CA LEU A 126 -16.09 -9.80 -33.06
C LEU A 126 -15.50 -9.22 -34.35
#